data_AF-A0A822C766-F1
#
_entry.id   AF-A0A822C766-F1
#
_cell.length_a   1.000
_cell.length_b   1.000
_cell.length_c   1.000
_cell.angle_alpha   90.00
_cell.angle_beta   90.00
_cell.angle_gamma   90.00
#
_symmetry.space_group_name_H-M   'P 1'
#
loop_
_entity.id
_entity.type
_entity.pdbx_description
1 polymer ?
#
loop_
_entity_poly.entity_id
_entity_poly.type
_entity_poly.pdbx_seq_one_letter_code
_entity_poly.pdbx_strand_id
1 'polypeptide(L)'
;LKLYPVIEQIVKLYPQSIVYPFKLSYETLQYSITDPILKHNLELIQQQLDRYTPLVNEFIEALNQLNPQQQFDIWSKELFHLLTNDSATRDIDKLKAHFIKFKEILFSDIINLDETNDGQIILSNTQDNNELDNNNSSSKPKITSIRILFKNAVEKELNDLFGKDGELFSTISLGDARLILGNISLKLKTIIQDKTNINDYSTWFSSTFRQQNRILDKSSIRELEIPGQYTSKKKPLIEHHIKIVGFDEKLLVLHSLRLPKRITIRGHDENDYRFLVKAGEDIRQDQRIEALFSIMNDLYDNDPNCNQSNSAHIAVRIYKVN
;
A
#
# COMPACT_ATOMS: atom_id res chain seq x y z
N LEU A 1 -11.63 -26.96 -7.90
CA LEU A 1 -12.51 -26.67 -9.05
C LEU A 1 -13.99 -26.37 -8.68
N LYS A 2 -14.62 -27.03 -7.71
CA LYS A 2 -16.06 -26.80 -7.40
C LYS A 2 -16.47 -25.35 -7.07
N LEU A 3 -15.58 -24.56 -6.46
CA LEU A 3 -15.85 -23.15 -6.11
C LEU A 3 -15.46 -22.16 -7.21
N TYR A 4 -14.74 -22.60 -8.26
CA TYR A 4 -14.27 -21.70 -9.32
C TYR A 4 -15.42 -20.96 -10.03
N PRO A 5 -16.53 -21.61 -10.41
CA PRO A 5 -17.65 -20.90 -11.04
C PRO A 5 -18.26 -19.81 -10.14
N VAL A 6 -18.27 -20.03 -8.82
CA VAL A 6 -18.77 -19.04 -7.85
C VAL A 6 -17.84 -17.84 -7.78
N ILE A 7 -16.53 -18.08 -7.69
CA ILE A 7 -15.51 -17.01 -7.68
C ILE A 7 -15.58 -16.21 -8.99
N GLU A 8 -15.68 -16.89 -10.13
CA GLU A 8 -15.80 -16.26 -11.44
C GLU A 8 -17.06 -15.36 -11.53
N GLN A 9 -18.19 -15.80 -10.98
CA GLN A 9 -19.40 -14.97 -10.89
C GLN A 9 -19.20 -13.75 -9.99
N ILE A 10 -18.54 -13.90 -8.84
CA ILE A 10 -18.22 -12.76 -7.96
C ILE A 10 -17.31 -11.77 -8.66
N VAL A 11 -16.28 -12.23 -9.38
CA VAL A 11 -15.37 -11.37 -10.15
C VAL A 11 -16.11 -10.59 -11.22
N LYS A 12 -17.08 -11.20 -11.90
CA LYS A 12 -17.88 -10.52 -12.95
C LYS A 12 -18.88 -9.51 -12.38
N LEU A 13 -19.52 -9.84 -11.25
CA LEU A 13 -20.61 -9.02 -10.71
C LEU A 13 -20.14 -7.99 -9.67
N TYR A 14 -19.17 -8.36 -8.83
CA TYR A 14 -18.71 -7.59 -7.69
C TYR A 14 -17.17 -7.60 -7.58
N PRO A 15 -16.42 -7.19 -8.62
CA PRO A 15 -14.95 -7.31 -8.65
C PRO A 15 -14.26 -6.59 -7.49
N GLN A 16 -14.74 -5.41 -7.11
CA GLN A 16 -14.22 -4.60 -5.99
C GLN A 16 -14.34 -5.30 -4.62
N SER A 17 -15.25 -6.28 -4.49
CA SER A 17 -15.43 -7.04 -3.24
C SER A 17 -14.33 -8.08 -2.99
N ILE A 18 -13.72 -8.59 -4.06
CA ILE A 18 -12.80 -9.73 -4.00
C ILE A 18 -11.37 -9.33 -4.37
N VAL A 19 -11.16 -8.18 -5.01
CA VAL A 19 -9.82 -7.77 -5.49
C VAL A 19 -8.76 -7.73 -4.39
N TYR A 20 -9.06 -7.15 -3.21
CA TYR A 20 -8.09 -7.06 -2.12
C TYR A 20 -7.79 -8.44 -1.48
N PRO A 21 -8.81 -9.24 -1.08
CA PRO A 21 -8.55 -10.60 -0.58
C PRO A 21 -7.88 -11.52 -1.60
N PHE A 22 -8.22 -11.38 -2.89
CA PHE A 22 -7.62 -12.15 -3.97
C PHE A 22 -6.13 -11.82 -4.10
N LYS A 23 -5.76 -10.55 -4.17
CA LYS A 23 -4.34 -10.13 -4.27
C LYS A 23 -3.49 -10.68 -3.13
N LEU A 24 -3.98 -10.54 -1.90
CA LEU A 24 -3.30 -11.06 -0.72
C LEU A 24 -3.09 -12.58 -0.78
N SER A 25 -4.09 -13.32 -1.28
CA SER A 25 -3.99 -14.77 -1.44
C SER A 25 -3.08 -15.14 -2.62
N TYR A 26 -3.16 -14.39 -3.71
CA TYR A 26 -2.44 -14.63 -4.96
C TYR A 26 -0.93 -14.56 -4.77
N GLU A 27 -0.44 -13.60 -3.98
CA GLU A 27 0.99 -13.44 -3.66
C GLU A 27 1.63 -14.73 -3.13
N THR A 28 0.91 -15.48 -2.30
CA THR A 28 1.38 -16.77 -1.76
C THR A 28 1.06 -17.93 -2.70
N LEU A 29 -0.15 -17.94 -3.26
CA LEU A 29 -0.66 -19.08 -4.03
C LEU A 29 0.09 -19.30 -5.34
N GLN A 30 0.48 -18.23 -6.04
CA GLN A 30 1.12 -18.29 -7.35
C GLN A 30 2.42 -19.14 -7.37
N TYR A 31 3.14 -19.19 -6.25
CA TYR A 31 4.38 -19.96 -6.11
C TYR A 31 4.17 -21.37 -5.54
N SER A 32 3.04 -21.60 -4.88
CA SER A 32 2.74 -22.87 -4.20
C SER A 32 2.00 -23.89 -5.06
N ILE A 33 1.31 -23.44 -6.11
CA ILE A 33 0.42 -24.28 -6.91
C ILE A 33 1.18 -24.96 -8.04
N THR A 34 1.14 -26.30 -8.03
CA THR A 34 1.74 -27.14 -9.07
C THR A 34 0.75 -27.62 -10.12
N ASP A 35 -0.57 -27.62 -9.82
CA ASP A 35 -1.62 -28.02 -10.75
C ASP A 35 -1.76 -26.98 -11.89
N PRO A 36 -1.51 -27.36 -13.15
CA PRO A 36 -1.54 -26.44 -14.29
C PRO A 36 -2.94 -25.85 -14.54
N ILE A 37 -4.01 -26.61 -14.27
CA ILE A 37 -5.39 -26.15 -14.48
C ILE A 37 -5.72 -25.07 -13.45
N LEU A 38 -5.35 -25.29 -12.19
CA LEU A 38 -5.57 -24.32 -11.13
C LEU A 38 -4.75 -23.05 -11.36
N LYS A 39 -3.50 -23.18 -11.80
CA LYS A 39 -2.64 -22.06 -12.15
C LYS A 39 -3.25 -21.20 -13.26
N HIS A 40 -3.69 -21.84 -14.36
CA HIS A 40 -4.35 -21.14 -15.46
C HIS A 40 -5.62 -20.40 -15.01
N ASN A 41 -6.46 -21.05 -14.20
CA ASN A 41 -7.67 -20.45 -13.65
C ASN A 41 -7.38 -19.22 -12.77
N LEU A 42 -6.29 -19.24 -11.98
CA LEU A 42 -5.89 -18.10 -11.17
C LEU A 42 -5.38 -16.93 -12.02
N GLU A 43 -4.60 -17.22 -13.05
CA GLU A 43 -4.14 -16.20 -14.01
C GLU A 43 -5.32 -15.54 -14.73
N LEU A 44 -6.33 -16.32 -15.13
CA LEU A 44 -7.57 -15.80 -15.72
C LEU A 44 -8.33 -14.88 -14.76
N ILE A 45 -8.46 -15.26 -13.48
CA ILE A 45 -9.11 -14.41 -12.47
C ILE A 45 -8.33 -13.10 -12.29
N GLN A 46 -6.99 -13.17 -12.20
CA GLN A 46 -6.15 -11.98 -12.07
C GLN A 46 -6.34 -11.03 -13.26
N GLN A 47 -6.31 -11.55 -14.50
CA GLN A 47 -6.54 -10.75 -15.71
C GLN A 47 -7.94 -10.11 -15.74
N GLN A 48 -8.97 -10.85 -15.31
CA GLN A 48 -10.33 -10.31 -15.22
C GLN A 48 -10.42 -9.19 -14.19
N LEU A 49 -9.84 -9.39 -13.00
CA LEU A 49 -9.81 -8.36 -11.96
C LEU A 49 -9.06 -7.12 -12.42
N ASP A 50 -7.87 -7.24 -13.01
CA ASP A 50 -7.13 -6.08 -13.53
C ASP A 50 -7.95 -5.31 -14.59
N ARG A 51 -8.70 -6.04 -15.43
CA ARG A 51 -9.60 -5.41 -16.41
C ARG A 51 -10.78 -4.70 -15.75
N TYR A 52 -11.36 -5.25 -14.70
CA TYR A 52 -12.54 -4.70 -14.03
C TYR A 52 -12.21 -3.63 -12.99
N THR A 53 -11.02 -3.65 -12.40
CA THR A 53 -10.57 -2.72 -11.37
C THR A 53 -9.23 -2.08 -11.76
N PRO A 54 -9.18 -1.29 -12.85
CA PRO A 54 -7.92 -0.82 -13.43
C PRO A 54 -7.12 0.09 -12.49
N LEU A 55 -7.78 0.80 -11.57
CA LEU A 55 -7.12 1.74 -10.65
C LEU A 55 -6.61 1.10 -9.35
N VAL A 56 -6.99 -0.15 -9.05
CA VAL A 56 -6.69 -0.75 -7.74
C VAL A 56 -5.19 -0.99 -7.55
N ASN A 57 -4.46 -1.40 -8.59
CA ASN A 57 -3.02 -1.64 -8.50
C ASN A 57 -2.28 -0.36 -8.18
N GLU A 58 -2.58 0.70 -8.92
CA GLU A 58 -1.95 2.00 -8.73
C GLU A 58 -2.35 2.64 -7.40
N PHE A 59 -3.59 2.42 -6.95
CA PHE A 59 -4.02 2.85 -5.63
C PHE A 59 -3.22 2.16 -4.52
N ILE A 60 -3.02 0.84 -4.60
CA ILE A 60 -2.22 0.08 -3.64
C ILE A 60 -0.75 0.55 -3.68
N GLU A 61 -0.19 0.74 -4.87
CA GLU A 61 1.18 1.27 -5.03
C GLU A 61 1.33 2.67 -4.40
N ALA A 62 0.39 3.58 -4.65
CA ALA A 62 0.38 4.90 -4.06
C ALA A 62 0.24 4.87 -2.52
N LEU A 63 -0.58 3.97 -1.98
CA LEU A 63 -0.70 3.76 -0.52
C LEU A 63 0.61 3.23 0.08
N ASN A 64 1.30 2.31 -0.61
CA ASN A 64 2.60 1.80 -0.19
C ASN A 64 3.66 2.91 -0.17
N GLN A 65 3.58 3.88 -1.08
CA GLN A 65 4.48 5.04 -1.09
C GLN A 65 4.32 5.97 0.12
N LEU A 66 3.22 5.90 0.88
CA LEU A 66 3.02 6.71 2.10
C LEU A 66 3.95 6.30 3.27
N ASN A 67 4.62 5.16 3.18
CA ASN A 67 5.33 4.55 4.31
C ASN A 67 6.79 4.12 4.01
N PRO A 68 7.64 5.02 3.49
CA PRO A 68 9.03 4.68 3.15
C PRO A 68 9.89 4.35 4.39
N GLN A 69 9.58 4.92 5.56
CA GLN A 69 10.22 4.56 6.82
C GLN A 69 10.01 3.09 7.19
N GLN A 70 8.79 2.59 7.02
CA GLN A 70 8.44 1.21 7.34
C GLN A 70 9.13 0.25 6.37
N GLN A 71 9.24 0.63 5.09
CA GLN A 71 10.03 -0.12 4.10
C GLN A 71 11.49 -0.26 4.55
N PHE A 72 12.11 0.82 5.03
CA PHE A 72 13.47 0.78 5.60
C PHE A 72 13.56 -0.10 6.86
N ASP A 73 12.62 0.03 7.79
CA ASP A 73 12.62 -0.73 9.04
C ASP A 73 12.40 -2.24 8.81
N ILE A 74 11.64 -2.62 7.78
CA ILE A 74 11.47 -4.04 7.37
C ILE A 74 12.76 -4.55 6.73
N TRP A 75 13.28 -3.83 5.73
CA TRP A 75 14.50 -4.20 5.03
C TRP A 75 15.67 -4.40 5.99
N SER A 76 15.87 -3.47 6.93
CA SER A 76 16.95 -3.55 7.92
C SER A 76 16.82 -4.78 8.83
N LYS A 77 15.60 -5.12 9.27
CA LYS A 77 15.37 -6.36 10.04
C LYS A 77 15.70 -7.61 9.24
N GLU A 78 15.25 -7.68 7.99
CA GLU A 78 15.56 -8.79 7.09
C GLU A 78 17.07 -8.89 6.84
N LEU A 79 17.74 -7.76 6.64
CA LEU A 79 19.19 -7.70 6.49
C LEU A 79 19.91 -8.24 7.73
N PHE A 80 19.50 -7.86 8.95
CA PHE A 80 20.10 -8.41 10.16
C PHE A 80 19.94 -9.92 10.24
N HIS A 81 18.80 -10.46 9.82
CA HIS A 81 18.57 -11.90 9.80
C HIS A 81 19.45 -12.64 8.78
N LEU A 82 19.93 -11.94 7.74
CA LEU A 82 20.91 -12.47 6.78
C LEU A 82 22.35 -12.29 7.30
N LEU A 83 22.63 -11.23 8.05
CA LEU A 83 23.95 -10.92 8.59
C LEU A 83 24.31 -11.73 9.84
N THR A 84 23.37 -12.41 10.51
CA THR A 84 23.58 -13.17 11.76
C THR A 84 24.56 -14.33 11.64
N ASN A 85 24.86 -14.80 10.43
CA ASN A 85 25.82 -15.87 10.22
C ASN A 85 27.25 -15.35 10.44
N ASP A 86 28.16 -16.25 10.86
CA ASP A 86 29.59 -15.95 10.96
C ASP A 86 30.05 -15.28 9.65
N SER A 87 30.87 -14.22 9.75
CA SER A 87 31.41 -13.48 8.60
C SER A 87 31.99 -14.39 7.52
N ALA A 88 32.54 -15.55 7.88
CA ALA A 88 33.08 -16.55 6.97
C ALA A 88 32.02 -17.39 6.21
N THR A 89 30.77 -17.42 6.70
CA THR A 89 29.66 -18.25 6.19
C THR A 89 28.50 -17.42 5.62
N ARG A 90 28.70 -16.10 5.47
CA ARG A 90 27.67 -15.21 4.90
C ARG A 90 27.45 -15.52 3.43
N ASP A 91 26.18 -15.64 3.08
CA ASP A 91 25.75 -15.68 1.68
C ASP A 91 25.79 -14.24 1.13
N ILE A 92 26.94 -13.87 0.56
CA ILE A 92 27.20 -12.52 0.05
C ILE A 92 26.29 -12.20 -1.14
N ASP A 93 26.00 -13.19 -1.99
CA ASP A 93 25.13 -12.99 -3.16
C ASP A 93 23.71 -12.68 -2.73
N LYS A 94 23.20 -13.39 -1.70
CA LYS A 94 21.89 -13.10 -1.13
C LYS A 94 21.83 -11.73 -0.43
N LEU A 95 22.90 -11.32 0.25
CA LEU A 95 22.99 -9.98 0.86
C LEU A 95 23.00 -8.87 -0.19
N LYS A 96 23.78 -9.03 -1.26
CA LYS A 96 23.81 -8.10 -2.40
C LYS A 96 22.45 -8.02 -3.09
N ALA A 97 21.83 -9.17 -3.38
CA ALA A 97 20.50 -9.22 -3.96
C ALA A 97 19.46 -8.51 -3.07
N HIS A 98 19.53 -8.70 -1.75
CA HIS A 98 18.66 -8.02 -0.79
C HIS A 98 18.88 -6.50 -0.76
N PHE A 99 20.14 -6.05 -0.86
CA PHE A 99 20.49 -4.64 -0.90
C PHE A 99 20.06 -3.96 -2.21
N ILE A 100 20.28 -4.62 -3.36
CA ILE A 100 19.84 -4.15 -4.67
C ILE A 100 18.32 -4.04 -4.69
N LYS A 101 17.59 -5.07 -4.24
CA LYS A 101 16.13 -5.04 -4.16
C LYS A 101 15.62 -3.89 -3.29
N PHE A 102 16.32 -3.54 -2.22
CA PHE A 102 15.98 -2.36 -1.41
C PHE A 102 16.23 -1.06 -2.16
N LYS A 103 17.37 -0.92 -2.85
CA LYS A 103 17.63 0.25 -3.69
C LYS A 103 16.60 0.38 -4.79
N GLU A 104 16.14 -0.73 -5.37
CA GLU A 104 15.02 -0.74 -6.31
C GLU A 104 13.73 -0.30 -5.61
N ILE A 105 13.29 -0.91 -4.52
CA ILE A 105 12.02 -0.55 -3.88
C ILE A 105 12.01 0.90 -3.37
N LEU A 106 13.14 1.39 -2.86
CA LEU A 106 13.21 2.73 -2.28
C LEU A 106 13.54 3.79 -3.34
N PHE A 107 14.34 3.45 -4.34
CA PHE A 107 14.94 4.38 -5.31
C PHE A 107 14.79 3.98 -6.79
N SER A 108 14.11 2.89 -7.18
CA SER A 108 13.97 2.44 -8.59
C SER A 108 13.48 3.55 -9.50
N ASP A 109 12.55 4.34 -8.99
CA ASP A 109 11.93 5.39 -9.76
C ASP A 109 12.93 6.54 -9.98
N ILE A 110 13.89 6.73 -9.05
CA ILE A 110 14.97 7.73 -9.15
C ILE A 110 16.10 7.23 -10.07
N ILE A 111 16.47 5.96 -10.00
CA ILE A 111 17.60 5.38 -10.76
C ILE A 111 17.38 5.50 -12.28
N ASN A 112 16.13 5.37 -12.75
CA ASN A 112 15.79 5.54 -14.17
C ASN A 112 15.80 7.00 -14.66
N LEU A 113 15.79 8.00 -13.76
CA LEU A 113 15.95 9.41 -14.13
C LEU A 113 17.42 9.77 -14.36
N ASP A 114 18.32 9.24 -13.52
CA ASP A 114 19.77 9.52 -13.61
C ASP A 114 20.37 8.99 -14.94
N GLU A 115 19.75 7.97 -15.57
CA GLU A 115 20.15 7.48 -16.91
C GLU A 115 19.53 8.27 -18.07
N THR A 116 18.48 9.07 -17.83
CA THR A 116 17.71 9.73 -18.90
C THR A 116 17.78 11.25 -18.93
N ASN A 117 18.23 11.95 -17.87
CA ASN A 117 18.48 13.39 -17.92
C ASN A 117 19.43 13.87 -16.82
N ASP A 118 20.58 14.41 -17.21
CA ASP A 118 21.37 15.31 -16.37
C ASP A 118 20.49 16.47 -15.88
N GLY A 119 20.18 16.48 -14.58
CA GLY A 119 19.99 17.69 -13.78
C GLY A 119 18.96 18.72 -14.26
N GLN A 120 17.67 18.39 -14.25
CA GLN A 120 16.64 19.41 -13.95
C GLN A 120 15.71 18.93 -12.84
N ILE A 121 16.01 19.41 -11.64
CA ILE A 121 15.12 19.37 -10.48
C ILE A 121 13.91 20.26 -10.81
N ILE A 122 12.77 19.66 -11.16
CA ILE A 122 11.50 20.38 -11.17
C ILE A 122 11.07 20.56 -9.70
N LEU A 123 11.62 21.58 -9.05
CA LEU A 123 10.97 22.23 -7.93
C LEU A 123 9.65 22.79 -8.49
N SER A 124 8.52 22.21 -8.09
CA SER A 124 7.20 22.74 -8.44
C SER A 124 7.02 24.09 -7.76
N ASN A 125 7.50 25.16 -8.41
CA ASN A 125 6.94 26.49 -8.19
C ASN A 125 5.52 26.47 -8.74
N THR A 126 4.59 26.78 -7.87
CA THR A 126 3.17 26.97 -8.17
C THR A 126 3.03 28.12 -9.15
N GLN A 127 2.96 27.83 -10.45
CA GLN A 127 2.25 28.64 -11.43
C GLN A 127 1.58 27.71 -12.43
N ASP A 128 0.25 27.84 -12.48
CA ASP A 128 -0.61 27.30 -13.52
C ASP A 128 0.02 27.52 -14.90
N ASN A 129 0.10 26.46 -15.70
CA ASN A 129 -0.08 26.56 -17.14
C ASN A 129 -0.55 25.20 -17.70
N ASN A 130 -1.61 25.27 -18.48
CA ASN A 130 -2.17 24.18 -19.26
C ASN A 130 -1.16 23.74 -20.32
N GLU A 131 -0.84 22.45 -20.37
CA GLU A 131 -0.40 21.82 -21.61
C GLU A 131 -0.81 20.34 -21.63
N LEU A 132 -1.52 19.99 -22.71
CA LEU A 132 -2.04 18.67 -23.01
C LEU A 132 -0.93 17.81 -23.60
N ASP A 133 -0.37 16.90 -22.81
CA ASP A 133 0.43 15.80 -23.37
C ASP A 133 -0.38 14.49 -23.38
N ASN A 134 -0.86 14.18 -24.60
CA ASN A 134 -1.35 12.87 -24.99
C ASN A 134 -0.16 11.92 -25.10
N ASN A 135 0.04 11.05 -24.10
CA ASN A 135 0.80 9.81 -24.27
C ASN A 135 0.16 8.69 -23.44
N ASN A 136 -0.44 7.72 -24.13
CA ASN A 136 -0.94 6.46 -23.59
C ASN A 136 0.24 5.57 -23.15
N SER A 137 0.85 5.92 -22.03
CA SER A 137 1.62 4.99 -21.21
C SER A 137 0.86 4.81 -19.90
N SER A 138 0.81 3.59 -19.37
CA SER A 138 0.34 3.33 -18.00
C SER A 138 1.24 4.10 -17.03
N SER A 139 0.88 5.34 -16.75
CA SER A 139 1.68 6.28 -15.96
C SER A 139 1.76 5.78 -14.53
N LYS A 140 2.81 5.01 -14.23
CA LYS A 140 3.20 4.66 -12.86
C LYS A 140 3.23 5.92 -11.98
N PRO A 141 2.93 5.81 -10.68
CA PRO A 141 3.00 6.94 -9.75
C PRO A 141 4.38 7.62 -9.84
N LYS A 142 4.39 8.95 -10.05
CA LYS A 142 5.64 9.72 -10.24
C LYS A 142 6.42 9.88 -8.92
N ILE A 143 7.74 10.06 -9.06
CA ILE A 143 8.70 10.26 -7.96
C ILE A 143 8.33 11.48 -7.13
N THR A 144 8.50 11.37 -5.81
CA THR A 144 8.08 12.40 -4.87
C THR A 144 9.22 12.99 -4.06
N SER A 145 8.97 14.19 -3.54
CA SER A 145 9.94 14.97 -2.77
C SER A 145 10.50 14.18 -1.58
N ILE A 146 9.68 13.37 -0.90
CA ILE A 146 10.14 12.59 0.26
C ILE A 146 11.10 11.48 -0.11
N ARG A 147 10.89 10.77 -1.23
CA ARG A 147 11.84 9.70 -1.65
C ARG A 147 13.19 10.28 -2.06
N ILE A 148 13.20 11.46 -2.67
CA ILE A 148 14.43 12.21 -2.97
C ILE A 148 15.13 12.64 -1.67
N LEU A 149 14.38 13.19 -0.71
CA LEU A 149 14.92 13.56 0.61
C LEU A 149 15.51 12.34 1.34
N PHE A 150 14.85 11.18 1.22
CA PHE A 150 15.33 9.92 1.79
C PHE A 150 16.64 9.50 1.13
N LYS A 151 16.71 9.41 -0.21
CA LYS A 151 17.94 9.08 -0.94
C LYS A 151 19.09 9.98 -0.50
N ASN A 152 18.90 11.29 -0.58
CA ASN A 152 19.93 12.27 -0.23
C ASN A 152 20.39 12.17 1.24
N ALA A 153 19.50 11.79 2.15
CA ALA A 153 19.82 11.65 3.56
C ALA A 153 20.59 10.37 3.90
N VAL A 154 20.47 9.30 3.12
CA VAL A 154 20.97 7.97 3.50
C VAL A 154 21.98 7.37 2.53
N GLU A 155 22.01 7.81 1.27
CA GLU A 155 22.82 7.20 0.21
C GLU A 155 24.31 7.17 0.55
N LYS A 156 24.84 8.29 1.06
CA LYS A 156 26.24 8.37 1.48
C LYS A 156 26.54 7.37 2.61
N GLU A 157 25.73 7.37 3.67
CA GLU A 157 25.94 6.47 4.82
C GLU A 157 25.78 4.98 4.45
N LEU A 158 24.87 4.66 3.54
CA LEU A 158 24.71 3.30 3.02
C LEU A 158 25.90 2.87 2.17
N ASN A 159 26.40 3.75 1.29
CA ASN A 159 27.56 3.45 0.45
C ASN A 159 28.84 3.35 1.29
N ASP A 160 28.99 4.17 2.33
CA ASP A 160 30.11 4.09 3.28
C ASP A 160 30.06 2.77 4.07
N LEU A 161 28.85 2.27 4.39
CA LEU A 161 28.65 1.07 5.19
C LEU A 161 28.77 -0.24 4.39
N PHE A 162 28.14 -0.30 3.22
CA PHE A 162 28.02 -1.54 2.43
C PHE A 162 28.84 -1.51 1.14
N GLY A 163 29.37 -0.36 0.75
CA GLY A 163 29.88 -0.14 -0.60
C GLY A 163 28.75 0.21 -1.57
N LYS A 164 29.10 0.58 -2.81
CA LYS A 164 28.11 1.01 -3.80
C LYS A 164 27.17 -0.13 -4.16
N ASP A 165 27.71 -1.33 -4.33
CA ASP A 165 26.96 -2.52 -4.76
C ASP A 165 27.02 -3.66 -3.73
N GLY A 166 27.38 -3.35 -2.49
CA GLY A 166 27.46 -4.33 -1.40
C GLY A 166 28.82 -5.03 -1.30
N GLU A 167 29.90 -4.40 -1.76
CA GLU A 167 31.25 -4.97 -1.72
C GLU A 167 31.76 -5.20 -0.28
N LEU A 168 31.26 -4.44 0.69
CA LEU A 168 31.70 -4.47 2.09
C LEU A 168 30.92 -5.46 2.98
N PHE A 169 29.96 -6.22 2.42
CA PHE A 169 29.19 -7.21 3.20
C PHE A 169 30.06 -8.33 3.81
N SER A 170 31.23 -8.60 3.23
CA SER A 170 32.19 -9.59 3.73
C SER A 170 32.91 -9.12 5.00
N THR A 171 33.17 -7.82 5.14
CA THR A 171 34.00 -7.24 6.21
C THR A 171 33.20 -6.53 7.30
N ILE A 172 31.92 -6.24 7.05
CA ILE A 172 31.09 -5.46 7.98
C ILE A 172 30.85 -6.15 9.33
N SER A 173 31.07 -5.39 10.41
CA SER A 173 30.70 -5.76 11.77
C SER A 173 29.19 -5.60 12.00
N LEU A 174 28.58 -6.58 12.67
CA LEU A 174 27.17 -6.52 13.09
C LEU A 174 26.88 -5.32 14.01
N GLY A 175 27.84 -4.95 14.86
CA GLY A 175 27.71 -3.81 15.78
C GLY A 175 27.61 -2.48 15.03
N ASP A 176 28.54 -2.27 14.08
CA ASP A 176 28.60 -1.04 13.28
C ASP A 176 27.36 -0.90 12.39
N ALA A 177 26.95 -2.01 11.75
CA ALA A 177 25.72 -2.07 10.97
C ALA A 177 24.50 -1.66 11.81
N ARG A 178 24.40 -2.17 13.05
CA ARG A 178 23.27 -1.88 13.95
C ARG A 178 23.25 -0.41 14.38
N LEU A 179 24.40 0.17 14.68
CA LEU A 179 24.51 1.57 15.08
C LEU A 179 24.14 2.51 13.92
N ILE A 180 24.73 2.29 12.73
CA ILE A 180 24.52 3.17 11.58
C ILE A 180 23.08 3.07 11.05
N LEU A 181 22.53 1.85 10.90
CA LEU A 181 21.14 1.68 10.47
C LEU A 181 20.14 2.23 11.48
N GLY A 182 20.45 2.16 12.78
CA GLY A 182 19.66 2.82 13.83
C GLY A 182 19.63 4.35 13.68
N ASN A 183 20.79 4.96 13.43
CA ASN A 183 20.92 6.40 13.18
C ASN A 183 20.17 6.83 11.91
N ILE A 184 20.27 6.05 10.84
CA ILE A 184 19.52 6.26 9.60
C ILE A 184 18.01 6.22 9.88
N SER A 185 17.52 5.20 10.62
CA SER A 185 16.11 5.09 10.99
C SER A 185 15.59 6.35 11.71
N LEU A 186 16.39 6.92 12.63
CA LEU A 186 16.03 8.15 13.35
C LEU A 186 16.00 9.39 12.44
N LYS A 187 16.98 9.53 11.54
CA LYS A 187 17.01 10.61 10.55
C LYS A 187 15.77 10.57 9.65
N LEU A 188 15.44 9.40 9.12
CA LEU A 188 14.28 9.20 8.25
C LEU A 188 12.94 9.49 8.95
N LYS A 189 12.80 9.11 10.23
CA LYS A 189 11.61 9.48 11.03
C LYS A 189 11.45 10.99 11.18
N THR A 190 12.56 11.70 11.39
CA THR A 190 12.57 13.16 11.53
C THR A 190 12.12 13.84 10.24
N ILE A 191 12.56 13.35 9.08
CA ILE A 191 12.15 13.87 7.76
C ILE A 191 10.64 13.75 7.55
N ILE A 192 10.02 12.65 8.01
CA ILE A 192 8.59 12.37 7.81
C ILE A 192 7.69 13.14 8.78
N GLN A 193 8.16 13.42 9.99
CA GLN A 193 7.29 13.84 11.10
C GLN A 193 6.44 15.08 10.79
N ASP A 194 7.00 16.02 10.03
CA ASP A 194 6.34 17.29 9.69
C ASP A 194 5.75 17.30 8.26
N LYS A 195 5.79 16.17 7.55
CA LYS A 195 5.28 16.05 6.18
C LYS A 195 3.79 15.74 6.21
N THR A 196 3.00 16.80 6.02
CA THR A 196 1.54 16.71 6.06
C THR A 196 0.89 16.69 4.68
N ASN A 197 1.64 16.92 3.59
CA ASN A 197 1.07 16.88 2.24
C ASN A 197 1.17 15.46 1.67
N ILE A 198 0.05 14.86 1.27
CA ILE A 198 0.01 13.53 0.67
C ILE A 198 0.77 13.45 -0.66
N ASN A 199 0.82 14.56 -1.40
CA ASN A 199 1.53 14.65 -2.68
C ASN A 199 3.05 14.64 -2.53
N ASP A 200 3.57 14.95 -1.33
CA ASP A 200 4.99 14.78 -1.02
C ASP A 200 5.40 13.29 -0.97
N TYR A 201 4.42 12.38 -0.84
CA TYR A 201 4.64 10.93 -0.80
C TYR A 201 4.29 10.26 -2.13
N SER A 202 3.16 10.60 -2.73
CA SER A 202 2.75 10.12 -4.05
C SER A 202 1.94 11.19 -4.79
N THR A 203 2.36 11.57 -5.99
CA THR A 203 1.56 12.48 -6.83
C THR A 203 0.30 11.81 -7.38
N TRP A 204 0.17 10.48 -7.21
CA TRP A 204 -0.96 9.73 -7.73
C TRP A 204 -2.30 10.23 -7.16
N PHE A 205 -2.32 10.59 -5.87
CA PHE A 205 -3.52 11.08 -5.18
C PHE A 205 -4.06 12.42 -5.71
N SER A 206 -3.27 13.18 -6.49
CA SER A 206 -3.70 14.47 -7.05
C SER A 206 -4.03 14.37 -8.53
N SER A 207 -3.06 14.63 -9.41
CA SER A 207 -3.29 14.82 -10.84
C SER A 207 -3.52 13.49 -11.56
N THR A 208 -2.74 12.46 -11.25
CA THR A 208 -2.81 11.16 -11.93
C THR A 208 -4.17 10.49 -11.70
N PHE A 209 -4.61 10.37 -10.44
CA PHE A 209 -5.92 9.79 -10.14
C PHE A 209 -7.05 10.58 -10.79
N ARG A 210 -7.02 11.93 -10.73
CA ARG A 210 -8.05 12.75 -11.38
C ARG A 210 -8.09 12.53 -12.89
N GLN A 211 -6.93 12.43 -13.56
CA GLN A 211 -6.87 12.21 -14.99
C GLN A 211 -7.42 10.82 -15.36
N GLN A 212 -6.95 9.77 -14.68
CA GLN A 212 -7.36 8.40 -14.98
C GLN A 212 -8.83 8.15 -14.66
N ASN A 213 -9.31 8.65 -13.52
CA ASN A 213 -10.71 8.51 -13.12
C ASN A 213 -11.66 9.24 -14.07
N ARG A 214 -11.23 10.33 -14.71
CA ARG A 214 -12.03 11.04 -15.73
C ARG A 214 -12.21 10.25 -17.03
N ILE A 215 -11.27 9.38 -17.36
CA ILE A 215 -11.26 8.59 -18.60
C ILE A 215 -12.11 7.32 -18.46
N LEU A 216 -12.42 6.92 -17.22
CA LEU A 216 -13.27 5.77 -16.96
C LEU A 216 -14.73 6.07 -17.32
N ASP A 217 -15.40 5.03 -17.81
CA ASP A 217 -16.84 5.05 -18.01
C ASP A 217 -17.56 5.12 -16.66
N LYS A 218 -18.19 6.28 -16.39
CA LYS A 218 -18.89 6.57 -15.12
C LYS A 218 -20.14 5.73 -14.89
N SER A 219 -20.59 4.94 -15.87
CA SER A 219 -21.66 3.97 -15.68
C SER A 219 -21.16 2.57 -15.31
N SER A 220 -19.85 2.40 -15.12
CA SER A 220 -19.23 1.08 -15.02
C SER A 220 -18.73 0.73 -13.61
N ILE A 221 -18.72 -0.57 -13.30
CA ILE A 221 -18.09 -1.19 -12.11
C ILE A 221 -16.57 -0.91 -11.96
N ARG A 222 -15.98 -0.09 -12.85
CA ARG A 222 -14.54 0.19 -12.93
C ARG A 222 -14.10 1.37 -12.08
N GLU A 223 -15.03 2.26 -11.71
CA GLU A 223 -14.73 3.36 -10.79
C GLU A 223 -14.30 2.82 -9.43
N LEU A 224 -13.27 3.45 -8.84
CA LEU A 224 -12.71 3.02 -7.57
C LEU A 224 -13.71 3.27 -6.42
N GLU A 225 -14.09 2.21 -5.72
CA GLU A 225 -14.99 2.29 -4.56
C GLU A 225 -14.23 2.64 -3.28
N ILE A 226 -14.89 3.35 -2.35
CA ILE A 226 -14.42 3.43 -0.96
C ILE A 226 -14.31 1.99 -0.42
N PRO A 227 -13.16 1.55 0.09
CA PRO A 227 -13.00 0.18 0.57
C PRO A 227 -13.93 -0.16 1.74
N GLY A 228 -14.35 -1.43 1.80
CA GLY A 228 -15.11 -1.98 2.93
C GLY A 228 -16.62 -1.78 2.89
N GLN A 229 -17.21 -1.47 1.74
CA GLN A 229 -18.66 -1.25 1.62
C GLN A 229 -19.47 -2.55 1.52
N TYR A 230 -18.86 -3.63 1.03
CA TYR A 230 -19.51 -4.93 0.93
C TYR A 230 -19.76 -5.53 2.31
N THR A 231 -21.00 -5.96 2.53
CA THR A 231 -21.40 -6.67 3.76
C THR A 231 -21.86 -8.09 3.41
N SER A 232 -21.62 -9.05 4.29
CA SER A 232 -22.08 -10.43 4.12
C SER A 232 -23.57 -10.62 4.43
N LYS A 233 -24.24 -9.58 4.94
CA LYS A 233 -25.62 -9.68 5.47
C LYS A 233 -26.70 -9.42 4.43
N LYS A 234 -26.40 -8.67 3.37
CA LYS A 234 -27.39 -8.27 2.35
C LYS A 234 -26.76 -8.29 0.96
N LYS A 235 -27.58 -8.48 -0.07
CA LYS A 235 -27.16 -8.36 -1.46
C LYS A 235 -26.59 -6.95 -1.70
N PRO A 236 -25.36 -6.80 -2.24
CA PRO A 236 -24.77 -5.50 -2.53
C PRO A 236 -25.59 -4.72 -3.57
N LEU A 237 -25.77 -3.42 -3.34
CA LEU A 237 -26.37 -2.48 -4.29
C LEU A 237 -25.25 -1.56 -4.81
N ILE A 238 -24.59 -2.00 -5.88
CA ILE A 238 -23.38 -1.34 -6.42
C ILE A 238 -23.64 0.12 -6.81
N GLU A 239 -24.85 0.42 -7.29
CA GLU A 239 -25.28 1.78 -7.66
C GLU A 239 -25.27 2.75 -6.46
N HIS A 240 -25.37 2.23 -5.23
CA HIS A 240 -25.29 3.03 -4.01
C HIS A 240 -23.91 2.99 -3.35
N HIS A 241 -22.94 2.25 -3.91
CA HIS A 241 -21.59 2.22 -3.35
C HIS A 241 -20.88 3.54 -3.63
N ILE A 242 -20.37 4.16 -2.57
CA ILE A 242 -19.60 5.39 -2.64
C ILE A 242 -18.31 5.15 -3.44
N LYS A 243 -18.20 5.84 -4.58
CA LYS A 243 -17.00 5.96 -5.42
C LYS A 243 -16.11 7.09 -4.93
N ILE A 244 -14.80 6.87 -5.04
CA ILE A 244 -13.77 7.86 -4.74
C ILE A 244 -13.73 8.90 -5.87
N VAL A 245 -13.82 10.18 -5.52
CA VAL A 245 -13.68 11.30 -6.47
C VAL A 245 -12.40 12.10 -6.27
N GLY A 246 -11.75 11.94 -5.12
CA GLY A 246 -10.46 12.56 -4.85
C GLY A 246 -9.98 12.32 -3.43
N PHE A 247 -8.90 13.02 -3.07
CA PHE A 247 -8.24 12.92 -1.78
C PHE A 247 -7.99 14.33 -1.24
N ASP A 248 -8.03 14.48 0.08
CA ASP A 248 -7.50 15.69 0.72
C ASP A 248 -5.97 15.69 0.61
N GLU A 249 -5.40 16.86 0.29
CA GLU A 249 -3.96 17.03 0.21
C GLU A 249 -3.32 16.92 1.59
N LYS A 250 -4.08 17.24 2.66
CA LYS A 250 -3.58 17.14 4.03
C LYS A 250 -3.78 15.73 4.58
N LEU A 251 -2.68 15.10 4.97
CA LEU A 251 -2.65 13.92 5.84
C LEU A 251 -2.16 14.27 7.24
N LEU A 252 -2.47 13.41 8.20
CA LEU A 252 -1.95 13.48 9.57
C LEU A 252 -1.04 12.27 9.82
N VAL A 253 0.21 12.52 10.16
CA VAL A 253 1.13 11.50 10.68
C VAL A 253 0.85 11.34 12.18
N LEU A 254 0.42 10.15 12.63
CA LEU A 254 0.19 9.91 14.05
C LEU A 254 1.49 9.58 14.77
N HIS A 255 1.66 10.12 15.98
CA HIS A 255 2.77 9.79 16.87
C HIS A 255 2.58 8.39 17.48
N SER A 256 3.07 7.38 16.77
CA SER A 256 3.14 5.98 17.20
C SER A 256 4.43 5.35 16.66
N LEU A 257 4.82 4.18 17.18
CA LEU A 257 6.04 3.46 16.78
C LEU A 257 6.18 3.31 15.27
N ARG A 258 5.05 3.02 14.60
CA ARG A 258 4.97 2.79 13.15
C ARG A 258 4.39 3.98 12.38
N LEU A 259 4.31 5.18 12.98
CA LEU A 259 3.90 6.44 12.32
C LEU A 259 2.75 6.28 11.28
N PRO A 260 1.59 5.69 11.65
CA PRO A 260 0.52 5.46 10.68
C PRO A 260 -0.06 6.78 10.19
N LYS A 261 -0.51 6.82 8.93
CA LYS A 261 -1.00 8.05 8.29
C LYS A 261 -2.51 8.05 8.22
N ARG A 262 -3.14 9.09 8.76
CA ARG A 262 -4.56 9.33 8.54
C ARG A 262 -4.74 10.16 7.28
N ILE A 263 -5.36 9.56 6.26
CA ILE A 263 -5.74 10.23 5.01
C ILE A 263 -7.24 10.51 4.99
N THR A 264 -7.66 11.48 4.19
CA THR A 264 -9.08 11.77 3.94
C THR A 264 -9.37 11.50 2.46
N ILE A 265 -10.31 10.59 2.20
CA ILE A 265 -10.79 10.24 0.87
C ILE A 265 -12.15 10.90 0.66
N ARG A 266 -12.34 11.57 -0.48
CA ARG A 266 -13.58 12.26 -0.83
C ARG A 266 -14.47 11.35 -1.67
N GLY A 267 -15.71 11.15 -1.22
CA GLY A 267 -16.72 10.38 -1.94
C GLY A 267 -17.52 11.24 -2.93
N HIS A 268 -18.14 10.61 -3.93
CA HIS A 268 -19.08 11.30 -4.83
C HIS A 268 -20.39 11.71 -4.16
N ASP A 269 -20.62 11.28 -2.92
CA ASP A 269 -21.74 11.61 -2.06
C ASP A 269 -21.47 12.87 -1.21
N GLU A 270 -20.46 13.66 -1.58
CA GLU A 270 -20.04 14.90 -0.92
C GLU A 270 -19.49 14.71 0.51
N ASN A 271 -19.24 13.47 0.93
CA ASN A 271 -18.71 13.17 2.25
C ASN A 271 -17.20 12.87 2.25
N ASP A 272 -16.57 13.20 3.38
CA ASP A 272 -15.16 12.92 3.66
C ASP A 272 -15.02 11.65 4.52
N TYR A 273 -14.24 10.70 4.03
CA TYR A 273 -13.97 9.41 4.67
C TYR A 273 -12.53 9.34 5.15
N ARG A 274 -12.33 9.26 6.47
CA ARG A 274 -11.00 9.18 7.07
C ARG A 274 -10.55 7.74 7.22
N PHE A 275 -9.37 7.43 6.68
CA PHE A 275 -8.75 6.11 6.77
C PHE A 275 -7.41 6.20 7.49
N LEU A 276 -7.06 5.15 8.24
CA LEU A 276 -5.75 5.00 8.84
C LEU A 276 -4.92 4.02 8.04
N VAL A 277 -3.91 4.51 7.33
CA VAL A 277 -2.96 3.71 6.56
C VAL A 277 -1.89 3.21 7.51
N LYS A 278 -1.91 1.90 7.77
CA LYS A 278 -0.89 1.15 8.50
C LYS A 278 -0.04 0.38 7.50
N ALA A 279 1.28 0.39 7.68
CA ALA A 279 2.21 -0.34 6.83
C ALA A 279 3.13 -1.24 7.65
N GLY A 280 3.58 -2.34 7.04
CA GLY A 280 4.46 -3.31 7.68
C GLY A 280 3.78 -4.17 8.75
N GLU A 281 2.45 -4.31 8.66
CA GLU A 281 1.64 -5.15 9.53
C GLU A 281 0.68 -5.97 8.69
N ASP A 282 0.48 -7.23 9.08
CA ASP A 282 -0.61 -8.05 8.55
C ASP A 282 -1.86 -7.82 9.40
N ILE A 283 -2.81 -7.06 8.86
CA ILE A 283 -4.06 -6.66 9.53
C ILE A 283 -5.16 -7.72 9.47
N ARG A 284 -4.90 -8.92 8.93
CA ARG A 284 -5.91 -10.00 8.85
C ARG A 284 -6.40 -10.45 10.23
N GLN A 285 -5.52 -10.44 11.22
CA GLN A 285 -5.91 -10.80 12.59
C GLN A 285 -6.90 -9.78 13.14
N ASP A 286 -6.59 -8.49 13.04
CA ASP A 286 -7.48 -7.39 13.43
C ASP A 286 -8.82 -7.47 12.69
N GLN A 287 -8.80 -7.72 11.37
CA GLN A 287 -10.01 -7.89 10.57
C GLN A 287 -10.90 -9.04 11.07
N ARG A 288 -10.31 -10.19 11.43
CA ARG A 288 -11.06 -11.34 11.95
C ARG A 288 -11.65 -11.06 13.34
N ILE A 289 -10.94 -10.29 14.16
CA ILE A 289 -11.44 -9.87 15.48
C ILE A 289 -12.63 -8.91 15.31
N GLU A 290 -12.56 -7.93 14.40
CA GLU A 290 -13.69 -7.04 14.10
C GLU A 290 -14.90 -7.81 13.53
N ALA A 291 -14.67 -8.83 12.70
CA ALA A 291 -15.73 -9.71 12.22
C ALA A 291 -16.38 -10.51 13.38
N LEU A 292 -15.58 -10.99 14.33
CA LEU A 292 -16.09 -11.65 15.54
C LEU A 292 -16.92 -10.68 16.39
N PHE A 293 -16.49 -9.43 16.57
CA PHE A 293 -17.28 -8.42 17.27
C PHE A 293 -18.59 -8.10 16.56
N SER A 294 -18.61 -8.10 15.22
CA SER A 294 -19.87 -7.98 14.46
C SER A 294 -20.81 -9.14 14.76
N ILE A 295 -20.31 -10.37 14.88
CA ILE A 295 -21.13 -11.54 15.24
C ILE A 295 -21.62 -11.43 16.69
N MET A 296 -20.79 -10.94 17.62
CA MET A 296 -21.20 -10.71 19.00
C MET A 296 -22.33 -9.68 19.10
N ASN A 297 -22.26 -8.60 18.33
CA ASN A 297 -23.35 -7.63 18.26
C ASN A 297 -24.63 -8.25 17.71
N ASP A 298 -24.53 -9.11 16.68
CA ASP A 298 -25.69 -9.86 16.18
C ASP A 298 -26.30 -10.76 17.28
N LEU A 299 -25.49 -11.34 18.16
CA LEU A 299 -26.00 -12.13 19.29
C LEU A 299 -26.67 -11.24 20.36
N TYR A 300 -26.10 -10.07 20.68
CA TYR A 300 -26.70 -9.13 21.62
C TYR A 300 -28.03 -8.59 21.12
N ASP A 301 -28.13 -8.25 19.84
CA ASP A 301 -29.37 -7.73 19.23
C ASP A 301 -30.52 -8.77 19.28
N ASN A 302 -30.16 -10.06 19.21
CA ASN A 302 -31.11 -11.18 19.26
C ASN A 302 -31.46 -11.65 20.68
N ASP A 303 -30.73 -11.23 21.72
CA ASP A 303 -31.02 -11.56 23.11
C ASP A 303 -32.03 -10.54 23.69
N PRO A 304 -33.25 -10.95 24.05
CA PRO A 304 -34.24 -10.06 24.64
C PRO A 304 -33.78 -9.38 25.93
N ASN A 305 -32.81 -9.95 26.65
CA ASN A 305 -32.25 -9.33 27.86
C ASN A 305 -31.30 -8.17 27.55
N CYS A 306 -30.63 -8.22 26.39
CA CYS A 306 -29.68 -7.21 25.94
C CYS A 306 -30.36 -6.11 25.10
N ASN A 307 -31.49 -6.41 24.47
CA ASN A 307 -32.23 -5.51 23.57
C ASN A 307 -33.61 -5.10 24.16
N GLN A 308 -33.65 -4.72 25.43
CA GLN A 308 -34.87 -4.23 26.08
C GLN A 308 -35.10 -2.75 25.79
N SER A 309 -36.33 -2.35 25.49
CA SER A 309 -36.68 -0.97 25.12
C SER A 309 -36.37 0.08 26.20
N ASN A 310 -36.21 -0.34 27.46
CA ASN A 310 -35.93 0.52 28.62
C ASN A 310 -34.53 0.31 29.22
N SER A 311 -33.66 -0.47 28.57
CA SER A 311 -32.28 -0.73 29.03
C SER A 311 -31.26 -0.13 28.07
N ALA A 312 -30.04 0.09 28.55
CA ALA A 312 -28.96 0.58 27.71
C ALA A 312 -28.68 -0.43 26.58
N HIS A 313 -28.66 0.04 25.33
CA HIS A 313 -28.30 -0.78 24.17
C HIS A 313 -26.87 -1.30 24.31
N ILE A 314 -26.72 -2.62 24.43
CA ILE A 314 -25.43 -3.29 24.60
C ILE A 314 -24.85 -3.62 23.22
N ALA A 315 -23.77 -2.94 22.85
CA ALA A 315 -23.01 -3.29 21.65
C ALA A 315 -21.53 -2.97 21.81
N VAL A 316 -20.69 -3.80 21.19
CA VAL A 316 -19.27 -3.50 20.98
C VAL A 316 -19.16 -2.50 19.84
N ARG A 317 -18.44 -1.40 20.08
CA ARG A 317 -18.13 -0.44 19.02
C ARG A 317 -17.09 -1.04 18.08
N ILE A 318 -17.52 -1.34 16.85
CA ILE A 318 -16.67 -1.92 15.80
C ILE A 318 -16.18 -0.86 14.82
N TYR A 319 -15.11 -1.18 14.09
CA TYR A 319 -14.62 -0.40 12.96
C TYR A 319 -14.20 -1.33 11.80
N LYS A 320 -14.10 -0.77 10.59
CA LYS A 320 -13.73 -1.55 9.40
C LYS A 320 -12.22 -1.67 9.28
N VAL A 321 -11.76 -2.89 9.02
CA VAL A 321 -10.39 -3.22 8.65
C VAL A 321 -10.45 -3.87 7.26
N ASN A 322 -9.82 -3.23 6.27
CA ASN A 322 -9.96 -3.57 4.86
C ASN A 322 -8.64 -3.97 4.24
#